data_AF-A0A8J2QNN3-F1
#
_entry.id   AF-A0A8J2QNN3-F1
#
_cell.length_a   1.000
_cell.length_b   1.000
_cell.length_c   1.000
_cell.angle_alpha   90.00
_cell.angle_beta   90.00
_cell.angle_gamma   90.00
#
_symmetry.space_group_name_H-M   'P 1'
#
loop_
_entity.id
_entity.type
_entity.pdbx_description
1 polymer ?
#
loop_
_entity_poly.entity_id
_entity_poly.type
_entity_poly.pdbx_seq_one_letter_code
_entity_poly.pdbx_strand_id
1 'polypeptide(L)'
;MQWGVYAHPIFSRTGNFPPEMIKRIADKSAAQGFLRSRLPELTSEEVKLIQGTSDFFGLNHYSTYIVYRNESAPEIYPVPSYDDDLDTIQYQLPEWKIGSSNATLYVPWGFRSLLNSISHQYGNPPILVTENGFATHGGINDEDRVTYYRGYLNALLDAIDDGVDIRGYTAWSLMDNFEWSRGYTEHFGLYEVDRNHPNRTRTPRKSAYVLKEIMRTRFIDPNYEPDMNQPLTVDHGH
;
A
#
# COMPACT_ATOMS: atom_id res chain seq x y z
N MET A 1 12.80 2.56 7.59
CA MET A 1 13.47 3.57 6.74
C MET A 1 12.70 3.89 5.45
N GLN A 2 12.03 2.95 4.77
CA GLN A 2 11.31 3.22 3.49
C GLN A 2 10.28 4.35 3.53
N TRP A 3 9.19 4.18 4.28
CA TRP A 3 8.15 5.19 4.34
C TRP A 3 8.39 6.24 5.44
N GLY A 4 9.19 5.87 6.46
CA GLY A 4 9.51 6.74 7.60
C GLY A 4 10.27 8.02 7.24
N VAL A 5 11.05 8.04 6.15
CA VAL A 5 11.71 9.27 5.68
C VAL A 5 10.70 10.38 5.33
N TYR A 6 9.50 9.99 4.88
CA TYR A 6 8.42 10.92 4.53
C TYR A 6 7.46 11.15 5.70
N ALA A 7 7.12 10.09 6.43
CA ALA A 7 6.14 10.17 7.51
C ALA A 7 6.70 10.81 8.79
N HIS A 8 7.92 10.49 9.18
CA HIS A 8 8.48 10.92 10.46
C HIS A 8 8.59 12.44 10.61
N PRO A 9 9.01 13.22 9.60
CA PRO A 9 9.03 14.67 9.69
C PRO A 9 7.65 15.29 10.00
N ILE A 10 6.58 14.67 9.49
CA ILE A 10 5.20 15.17 9.58
C ILE A 10 4.52 14.67 10.86
N PHE A 11 4.55 13.36 11.11
CA PHE A 11 3.70 12.72 12.11
C PHE A 11 4.39 12.42 13.44
N SER A 12 5.72 12.45 13.51
CA SER A 12 6.40 12.17 14.78
C SER A 12 6.30 13.35 15.75
N ARG A 13 6.34 13.05 17.05
CA ARG A 13 6.38 14.09 18.10
C ARG A 13 7.68 14.90 18.13
N THR A 14 8.73 14.43 17.47
CA THR A 14 10.01 15.13 17.39
C THR A 14 10.18 15.88 16.07
N GLY A 15 9.36 15.58 15.05
CA GLY A 15 9.63 15.97 13.67
C GLY A 15 10.94 15.39 13.15
N ASN A 16 11.51 16.04 12.13
CA ASN A 16 12.76 15.67 11.47
C ASN A 16 12.75 14.27 10.81
N PHE A 17 13.82 13.91 10.11
CA PHE A 17 14.02 12.54 9.62
C PHE A 17 14.23 11.56 10.79
N PRO A 18 13.99 10.25 10.59
CA PRO A 18 14.22 9.24 11.61
C PRO A 18 15.68 9.28 12.13
N PRO A 19 15.92 9.27 13.46
CA PRO A 19 17.27 9.40 14.03
C PRO A 19 18.26 8.32 13.54
N GLU A 20 17.79 7.08 13.39
CA GLU A 20 18.60 5.96 12.92
C GLU A 20 19.04 6.16 11.47
N MET A 21 18.18 6.78 10.65
CA MET A 21 18.47 7.11 9.25
C MET A 21 19.50 8.23 9.15
N ILE A 22 19.32 9.31 9.93
CA ILE A 22 20.29 10.43 10.00
C ILE A 22 21.68 9.89 10.35
N LYS A 23 21.77 9.11 11.43
CA LYS A 23 23.04 8.55 11.88
C LYS A 23 23.67 7.66 10.82
N ARG A 24 22.90 6.72 10.26
CA ARG A 24 23.43 5.73 9.30
C ARG A 24 23.96 6.38 8.02
N ILE A 25 23.22 7.33 7.45
CA ILE A 25 23.63 8.01 6.22
C ILE A 25 24.83 8.93 6.49
N ALA A 26 24.88 9.60 7.64
CA ALA A 26 26.04 10.40 8.03
C ALA A 26 27.31 9.54 8.16
N ASP A 27 27.23 8.40 8.87
CA ASP A 27 28.34 7.47 9.04
C ASP A 27 28.84 6.92 7.69
N LYS A 28 27.92 6.50 6.81
CA LYS A 28 28.27 6.02 5.46
C LYS A 28 28.87 7.11 4.59
N SER A 29 28.31 8.32 4.63
CA SER A 29 28.82 9.47 3.88
C SER A 29 30.25 9.81 4.30
N ALA A 30 30.54 9.83 5.60
CA ALA A 30 31.89 10.05 6.12
C ALA A 30 32.86 8.95 5.68
N ALA A 31 32.46 7.67 5.78
CA ALA A 31 33.28 6.54 5.35
C ALA A 31 33.57 6.54 3.83
N GLN A 32 32.65 7.08 3.03
CA GLN A 32 32.79 7.26 1.58
C GLN A 32 33.56 8.53 1.18
N GLY A 33 34.03 9.32 2.16
CA GLY A 33 34.83 10.53 1.92
C GLY A 33 34.03 11.79 1.57
N PHE A 34 32.72 11.80 1.78
CA PHE A 34 31.92 13.02 1.65
C PHE A 34 32.23 13.98 2.80
N LEU A 35 32.35 15.28 2.49
CA LEU A 35 32.57 16.34 3.48
C LEU A 35 31.35 16.58 4.39
N ARG A 36 30.18 16.08 4.01
CA ARG A 36 28.91 16.20 4.73
C ARG A 36 28.02 14.99 4.46
N SER A 37 27.00 14.80 5.29
CA SER A 37 25.96 13.78 5.06
C SER A 37 25.30 13.97 3.69
N ARG A 38 25.03 12.86 2.99
CA ARG A 38 24.21 12.83 1.77
C ARG A 38 22.73 13.08 2.05
N LEU A 39 22.25 12.80 3.27
CA LEU A 39 20.93 13.21 3.75
C LEU A 39 21.02 14.68 4.21
N PRO A 40 20.26 15.61 3.61
CA PRO A 40 20.21 16.99 4.07
C PRO A 40 19.75 17.08 5.52
N GLU A 41 20.33 18.02 6.27
CA GLU A 41 19.87 18.34 7.62
C GLU A 41 18.72 19.35 7.54
N LEU A 42 17.70 19.14 8.36
CA LEU A 42 16.64 20.13 8.57
C LEU A 42 17.03 21.04 9.73
N THR A 43 16.89 22.35 9.50
CA THR A 43 16.99 23.36 10.56
C THR A 43 15.86 23.21 11.58
N SER A 44 16.02 23.81 12.75
CA SER A 44 14.96 23.79 13.78
C SER A 44 13.68 24.49 13.30
N GLU A 45 13.81 25.50 12.44
CA GLU A 45 12.72 26.22 11.80
C GLU A 45 11.98 25.32 10.81
N GLU A 46 12.70 24.58 9.96
CA GLU A 46 12.10 23.64 9.00
C GLU A 46 11.42 22.46 9.71
N VAL A 47 12.02 21.92 10.77
CA VAL A 47 11.39 20.86 11.57
C VAL A 47 10.05 21.35 12.14
N LYS A 48 10.01 22.53 12.74
CA LYS A 48 8.77 23.13 13.27
C LYS A 48 7.75 23.43 12.17
N LEU A 49 8.22 23.83 10.98
CA LEU A 49 7.35 24.12 9.84
C LEU A 49 6.64 22.88 9.30
N ILE A 50 7.32 21.72 9.30
CA ILE A 50 6.80 20.47 8.72
C ILE A 50 6.03 19.64 9.73
N GLN A 51 6.44 19.67 11.00
CA GLN A 51 5.84 18.85 12.04
C GLN A 51 4.35 19.18 12.24
N GLY A 52 3.51 18.14 12.29
CA GLY A 52 2.08 18.26 12.56
C GLY A 52 1.27 18.90 11.42
N THR A 53 1.81 18.94 10.21
CA THR A 53 1.17 19.58 9.04
C THR A 53 0.12 18.73 8.33
N SER A 54 -0.39 17.69 8.96
CA SER A 54 -1.39 16.80 8.37
C SER A 54 -2.45 16.38 9.37
N ASP A 55 -3.72 16.49 8.97
CA ASP A 55 -4.88 16.13 9.79
C ASP A 55 -5.13 14.61 9.85
N PHE A 56 -4.58 13.85 8.89
CA PHE A 56 -4.76 12.41 8.78
C PHE A 56 -3.57 11.75 8.07
N PHE A 57 -3.38 10.45 8.30
CA PHE A 57 -2.39 9.64 7.62
C PHE A 57 -3.03 8.97 6.39
N GLY A 58 -2.65 9.39 5.18
CA GLY A 58 -3.01 8.69 3.93
C GLY A 58 -2.11 7.48 3.71
N LEU A 59 -2.68 6.28 3.59
CA LEU A 59 -1.95 5.03 3.44
C LEU A 59 -2.29 4.32 2.12
N ASN A 60 -1.28 4.16 1.27
CA ASN A 60 -1.29 3.20 0.17
C ASN A 60 -0.58 1.92 0.62
N HIS A 61 -1.24 0.77 0.50
CA HIS A 61 -0.64 -0.51 0.88
C HIS A 61 -1.10 -1.64 -0.04
N TYR A 62 -0.17 -2.49 -0.47
CA TYR A 62 -0.45 -3.54 -1.46
C TYR A 62 0.17 -4.91 -1.13
N SER A 63 1.28 -4.92 -0.40
CA SER A 63 2.05 -6.13 -0.12
C SER A 63 3.00 -5.93 1.06
N THR A 64 3.70 -6.99 1.44
CA THR A 64 4.66 -7.04 2.54
C THR A 64 5.97 -7.64 2.04
N TYR A 65 7.05 -7.33 2.74
CA TYR A 65 8.39 -7.86 2.48
C TYR A 65 8.97 -8.44 3.77
N ILE A 66 9.73 -9.53 3.64
CA ILE A 66 10.64 -9.95 4.69
C ILE A 66 11.94 -9.19 4.51
N VAL A 67 12.46 -8.65 5.61
CA VAL A 67 13.68 -7.85 5.63
C VAL A 67 14.72 -8.53 6.51
N TYR A 68 15.92 -8.72 5.98
CA TYR A 68 17.06 -9.21 6.75
C TYR A 68 18.28 -8.33 6.53
N ARG A 69 19.18 -8.32 7.52
CA ARG A 69 20.40 -7.53 7.47
C ARG A 69 21.35 -8.10 6.43
N ASN A 70 21.99 -7.21 5.66
CA ASN A 70 22.90 -7.61 4.59
C ASN A 70 24.29 -8.09 5.06
N GLU A 71 24.38 -8.93 6.10
CA GLU A 71 25.67 -9.51 6.51
C GLU A 71 26.14 -10.63 5.56
N SER A 72 25.23 -11.19 4.76
CA SER A 72 25.49 -12.40 3.96
C SER A 72 25.65 -12.17 2.45
N ALA A 73 25.49 -10.94 1.95
CA ALA A 73 25.65 -10.65 0.51
C ALA A 73 26.19 -9.22 0.26
N PRO A 74 27.50 -8.99 0.49
CA PRO A 74 28.13 -7.72 0.15
C PRO A 74 27.95 -7.39 -1.35
N GLU A 75 27.85 -6.11 -1.68
CA GLU A 75 27.88 -5.54 -3.05
C GLU A 75 26.64 -5.73 -3.96
N ILE A 76 25.46 -6.03 -3.41
CA ILE A 76 24.21 -6.11 -4.22
C ILE A 76 23.81 -4.75 -4.82
N TYR A 77 24.08 -3.65 -4.11
CA TYR A 77 23.59 -2.32 -4.48
C TYR A 77 24.71 -1.40 -4.94
N PRO A 78 24.44 -0.47 -5.88
CA PRO A 78 25.38 0.59 -6.22
C PRO A 78 25.80 1.38 -4.97
N VAL A 79 27.06 1.79 -4.91
CA VAL A 79 27.62 2.56 -3.79
C VAL A 79 28.09 3.92 -4.30
N PRO A 80 27.56 5.05 -3.78
CA PRO A 80 26.47 5.17 -2.82
C PRO A 80 25.08 5.02 -3.46
N SER A 81 24.11 4.50 -2.71
CA SER A 81 22.68 4.50 -3.09
C SER A 81 21.77 4.43 -1.86
N TYR A 82 20.47 4.63 -2.09
CA TYR A 82 19.45 4.47 -1.06
C TYR A 82 19.43 3.05 -0.47
N ASP A 83 19.50 2.02 -1.32
CA ASP A 83 19.47 0.62 -0.87
C ASP A 83 20.78 0.22 -0.18
N ASP A 84 21.91 0.76 -0.63
CA ASP A 84 23.16 0.70 0.13
C ASP A 84 22.95 1.30 1.51
N ASP A 85 22.41 2.52 1.63
CA ASP A 85 22.17 3.16 2.93
C ASP A 85 21.25 2.37 3.86
N LEU A 86 20.26 1.65 3.32
CA LEU A 86 19.42 0.75 4.12
C LEU A 86 20.20 -0.43 4.68
N ASP A 87 21.13 -1.01 3.91
CA ASP A 87 21.94 -2.19 4.27
C ASP A 87 21.08 -3.40 4.65
N THR A 88 19.98 -3.58 3.91
CA THR A 88 19.03 -4.69 4.09
C THR A 88 18.68 -5.30 2.76
N ILE A 89 18.38 -6.59 2.76
CA ILE A 89 17.78 -7.26 1.61
C ILE A 89 16.30 -7.51 1.91
N GLN A 90 15.49 -7.30 0.89
CA GLN A 90 14.05 -7.51 0.94
C GLN A 90 13.67 -8.63 -0.01
N TYR A 91 12.81 -9.53 0.44
CA TYR A 91 12.26 -10.58 -0.40
C TYR A 91 10.82 -10.88 -0.03
N GLN A 92 10.14 -11.53 -0.97
CA GLN A 92 8.77 -11.99 -0.81
C GLN A 92 8.75 -13.52 -0.92
N LEU A 93 7.86 -14.13 -0.16
CA LEU A 93 7.72 -15.58 -0.16
C LEU A 93 6.86 -16.02 -1.35
N PRO A 94 7.29 -17.01 -2.17
CA PRO A 94 6.53 -17.47 -3.33
C PRO A 94 5.10 -17.91 -3.01
N GLU A 95 4.86 -18.45 -1.82
CA GLU A 95 3.54 -18.90 -1.33
C GLU A 95 2.55 -17.74 -1.09
N TRP A 96 3.01 -16.49 -1.01
CA TRP A 96 2.12 -15.33 -0.92
C TRP A 96 1.50 -14.94 -2.25
N LYS A 97 1.99 -15.50 -3.36
CA LYS A 97 1.41 -15.28 -4.67
C LYS A 97 0.07 -16.00 -4.75
N ILE A 98 -0.97 -15.23 -5.07
CA ILE A 98 -2.26 -15.76 -5.51
C ILE A 98 -2.51 -15.32 -6.95
N GLY A 99 -3.27 -16.11 -7.69
CA GLY A 99 -3.56 -15.80 -9.09
C GLY A 99 -2.32 -15.78 -9.99
N SER A 100 -2.45 -15.10 -11.12
CA SER A 100 -1.43 -15.13 -12.19
C SER A 100 -0.47 -13.94 -12.16
N SER A 101 -0.92 -12.76 -11.70
CA SER A 101 -0.12 -11.54 -11.63
C SER A 101 0.98 -11.64 -10.56
N ASN A 102 2.13 -11.02 -10.83
CA ASN A 102 3.22 -10.87 -9.86
C ASN A 102 3.25 -9.47 -9.22
N ALA A 103 2.31 -8.59 -9.58
CA ALA A 103 2.36 -7.19 -9.14
C ALA A 103 1.93 -7.00 -7.68
N THR A 104 1.06 -7.87 -7.18
CA THR A 104 0.46 -7.81 -5.84
C THR A 104 0.44 -9.17 -5.18
N LEU A 105 0.65 -9.23 -3.86
CA LEU A 105 0.68 -10.48 -3.09
C LEU A 105 -0.36 -10.50 -1.98
N TYR A 106 -0.77 -11.70 -1.60
CA TYR A 106 -1.75 -11.93 -0.55
C TYR A 106 -1.09 -12.04 0.82
N VAL A 107 -0.94 -10.90 1.49
CA VAL A 107 -0.31 -10.81 2.83
C VAL A 107 -1.13 -9.90 3.76
N PRO A 108 -2.41 -10.21 4.02
CA PRO A 108 -3.29 -9.32 4.78
C PRO A 108 -2.83 -9.09 6.23
N TRP A 109 -2.15 -10.05 6.86
CA TRP A 109 -1.59 -9.85 8.20
C TRP A 109 -0.54 -8.74 8.24
N GLY A 110 0.23 -8.56 7.15
CA GLY A 110 1.23 -7.49 7.07
C GLY A 110 0.59 -6.11 6.97
N PHE A 111 -0.59 -6.02 6.34
CA PHE A 111 -1.40 -4.80 6.33
C PHE A 111 -1.86 -4.39 7.74
N ARG A 112 -2.43 -5.34 8.51
CA ARG A 112 -2.79 -5.14 9.92
C ARG A 112 -1.56 -4.73 10.75
N SER A 113 -0.42 -5.39 10.54
CA SER A 113 0.82 -5.06 11.24
C SER A 113 1.29 -3.64 10.95
N LEU A 114 1.22 -3.17 9.70
CA LEU A 114 1.60 -1.80 9.35
C LEU A 114 0.65 -0.77 9.98
N LEU A 115 -0.67 -1.00 9.93
CA LEU A 115 -1.67 -0.12 10.53
C LEU A 115 -1.43 0.06 12.04
N ASN A 116 -1.24 -1.05 12.77
CA ASN A 116 -0.86 -1.01 14.18
C ASN A 116 0.47 -0.28 14.42
N SER A 117 1.46 -0.51 13.55
CA SER A 117 2.76 0.14 13.64
C SER A 117 2.68 1.66 13.48
N ILE A 118 1.89 2.14 12.51
CA ILE A 118 1.61 3.57 12.31
C ILE A 118 0.92 4.14 13.55
N SER A 119 -0.11 3.44 14.05
CA SER A 119 -0.85 3.85 15.24
C SER A 119 0.08 4.01 16.46
N HIS A 120 0.90 3.00 16.75
CA HIS A 120 1.81 3.05 17.90
C HIS A 120 2.91 4.11 17.75
N GLN A 121 3.49 4.25 16.55
CA GLN A 121 4.62 5.16 16.35
C GLN A 121 4.23 6.64 16.34
N TYR A 122 3.04 6.96 15.83
CA TYR A 122 2.63 8.35 15.60
C TYR A 122 1.47 8.81 16.47
N GLY A 123 1.13 8.05 17.51
CA GLY A 123 0.10 8.45 18.48
C GLY A 123 -1.33 8.31 17.95
N ASN A 124 -1.59 7.24 17.20
CA ASN A 124 -2.88 6.86 16.63
C ASN A 124 -3.55 7.97 15.80
N PRO A 125 -2.88 8.51 14.77
CA PRO A 125 -3.50 9.50 13.90
C PRO A 125 -4.68 8.88 13.14
N PRO A 126 -5.70 9.66 12.73
CA PRO A 126 -6.74 9.17 11.84
C PRO A 126 -6.13 8.64 10.53
N ILE A 127 -6.44 7.42 10.13
CA ILE A 127 -5.90 6.78 8.93
C ILE A 127 -6.98 6.70 7.84
N LEU A 128 -6.65 7.17 6.65
CA LEU A 128 -7.39 6.86 5.42
C LEU A 128 -6.55 5.91 4.57
N VAL A 129 -7.08 4.71 4.31
CA VAL A 129 -6.46 3.80 3.35
C VAL A 129 -6.81 4.31 1.96
N THR A 130 -5.90 5.10 1.38
CA THR A 130 -6.09 5.81 0.13
C THR A 130 -5.93 4.90 -1.10
N GLU A 131 -5.16 3.83 -0.97
CA GLU A 131 -5.12 2.77 -1.98
C GLU A 131 -4.86 1.39 -1.38
N ASN A 132 -5.63 0.42 -1.84
CA ASN A 132 -5.36 -1.00 -1.69
C ASN A 132 -6.04 -1.75 -2.83
N GLY A 133 -5.36 -2.71 -3.46
CA GLY A 133 -5.86 -3.32 -4.68
C GLY A 133 -5.08 -4.54 -5.14
N PHE A 134 -5.63 -5.24 -6.14
CA PHE A 134 -5.04 -6.46 -6.68
C PHE A 134 -5.01 -6.45 -8.21
N ALA A 135 -3.83 -6.70 -8.77
CA ALA A 135 -3.62 -6.79 -10.21
C ALA A 135 -4.01 -8.17 -10.76
N THR A 136 -4.60 -8.18 -11.95
CA THR A 136 -4.92 -9.40 -12.72
C THR A 136 -4.46 -9.22 -14.17
N HIS A 137 -4.48 -10.30 -14.97
CA HIS A 137 -4.25 -10.23 -16.42
C HIS A 137 -5.52 -10.00 -17.26
N GLY A 138 -6.61 -9.54 -16.63
CA GLY A 138 -7.88 -9.23 -17.28
C GLY A 138 -8.94 -10.30 -17.09
N GLY A 139 -10.11 -10.10 -17.71
CA GLY A 139 -11.27 -10.96 -17.58
C GLY A 139 -12.20 -10.51 -16.45
N ILE A 140 -13.49 -10.85 -16.59
CA ILE A 140 -14.55 -10.42 -15.67
C ILE A 140 -14.70 -11.30 -14.42
N ASN A 141 -14.18 -12.53 -14.46
CA ASN A 141 -14.21 -13.48 -13.34
C ASN A 141 -12.86 -13.44 -12.62
N ASP A 142 -12.74 -12.56 -11.63
CA ASP A 142 -11.51 -12.20 -10.93
C ASP A 142 -11.49 -12.71 -9.47
N GLU A 143 -11.52 -14.03 -9.30
CA GLU A 143 -11.55 -14.70 -7.97
C GLU A 143 -10.36 -14.38 -7.08
N ASP A 144 -9.18 -14.18 -7.69
CA ASP A 144 -7.97 -13.78 -7.00
C ASP A 144 -8.13 -12.38 -6.38
N ARG A 145 -8.71 -11.42 -7.13
CA ARG A 145 -9.06 -10.09 -6.61
C ARG A 145 -10.13 -10.16 -5.52
N VAL A 146 -11.15 -11.01 -5.67
CA VAL A 146 -12.18 -11.23 -4.63
C VAL A 146 -11.53 -11.76 -3.34
N THR A 147 -10.66 -12.77 -3.46
CA THR A 147 -9.91 -13.34 -2.34
C THR A 147 -9.05 -12.28 -1.66
N TYR A 148 -8.35 -11.46 -2.43
CA TYR A 148 -7.54 -10.36 -1.92
C TYR A 148 -8.37 -9.38 -1.09
N TYR A 149 -9.44 -8.82 -1.65
CA TYR A 149 -10.24 -7.82 -0.94
C TYR A 149 -10.89 -8.36 0.32
N ARG A 150 -11.42 -9.59 0.30
CA ARG A 150 -11.96 -10.24 1.51
C ARG A 150 -10.89 -10.34 2.60
N GLY A 151 -9.68 -10.79 2.25
CA GLY A 151 -8.58 -10.91 3.22
C GLY A 151 -8.10 -9.57 3.78
N TYR A 152 -7.89 -8.57 2.91
CA TYR A 152 -7.38 -7.26 3.33
C TYR A 152 -8.43 -6.44 4.09
N LEU A 153 -9.73 -6.55 3.75
CA LEU A 153 -10.80 -5.91 4.51
C LEU A 153 -11.00 -6.59 5.87
N ASN A 154 -10.85 -7.92 5.98
CA ASN A 154 -10.83 -8.59 7.29
C ASN A 154 -9.66 -8.09 8.16
N ALA A 155 -8.46 -7.96 7.58
CA ALA A 155 -7.31 -7.39 8.31
C ALA A 155 -7.50 -5.92 8.70
N LEU A 156 -8.27 -5.15 7.92
CA LEU A 156 -8.67 -3.78 8.26
C LEU A 156 -9.62 -3.77 9.47
N LEU A 157 -10.62 -4.66 9.50
CA LEU A 157 -11.53 -4.80 10.63
C LEU A 157 -10.78 -5.24 11.90
N ASP A 158 -9.89 -6.21 11.77
CA ASP A 158 -9.01 -6.64 12.86
C ASP A 158 -8.17 -5.47 13.43
N ALA A 159 -7.67 -4.57 12.57
CA ALA A 159 -6.92 -3.39 13.00
C ALA A 159 -7.83 -2.35 13.70
N ILE A 160 -9.08 -2.22 13.28
CA ILE A 160 -10.09 -1.41 13.99
C ILE A 160 -10.33 -2.00 15.38
N ASP A 161 -10.46 -3.33 15.48
CA ASP A 161 -10.62 -4.04 16.76
C ASP A 161 -9.38 -3.89 17.67
N ASP A 162 -8.19 -3.76 17.09
CA ASP A 162 -6.95 -3.41 17.81
C ASP A 162 -6.92 -1.95 18.33
N GLY A 163 -7.88 -1.10 17.92
CA GLY A 163 -7.99 0.29 18.33
C GLY A 163 -7.34 1.31 17.39
N VAL A 164 -6.95 0.89 16.17
CA VAL A 164 -6.42 1.80 15.15
C VAL A 164 -7.54 2.72 14.63
N ASP A 165 -7.30 4.03 14.57
CA ASP A 165 -8.30 5.01 14.14
C ASP A 165 -8.47 5.04 12.60
N ILE A 166 -9.13 4.05 12.02
CA ILE A 166 -9.37 3.94 10.57
C ILE A 166 -10.66 4.67 10.19
N ARG A 167 -10.55 5.63 9.27
CA ARG A 167 -11.65 6.51 8.84
C ARG A 167 -12.24 6.18 7.47
N GLY A 168 -11.54 5.40 6.66
CA GLY A 168 -11.97 5.12 5.29
C GLY A 168 -11.03 4.21 4.53
N TYR A 169 -11.55 3.67 3.44
CA TYR A 169 -10.86 2.75 2.56
C TYR A 169 -11.30 3.00 1.12
N THR A 170 -10.33 3.18 0.22
CA THR A 170 -10.55 3.35 -1.22
C THR A 170 -9.81 2.28 -2.00
N ALA A 171 -10.60 1.46 -2.71
CA ALA A 171 -10.09 0.39 -3.55
C ALA A 171 -9.34 0.96 -4.77
N TRP A 172 -8.12 0.48 -5.01
CA TRP A 172 -7.41 0.71 -6.26
C TRP A 172 -7.69 -0.45 -7.24
N SER A 173 -8.42 -0.24 -8.32
CA SER A 173 -8.99 1.03 -8.80
C SER A 173 -10.46 0.86 -9.19
N LEU A 174 -11.15 1.98 -9.35
CA LEU A 174 -12.53 1.96 -9.86
C LEU A 174 -12.60 1.25 -11.22
N MET A 175 -11.66 1.48 -12.12
CA MET A 175 -11.64 0.89 -13.46
C MET A 175 -10.21 0.70 -13.95
N ASP A 176 -10.03 -0.20 -14.93
CA ASP A 176 -8.74 -0.36 -15.59
C ASP A 176 -8.23 0.99 -16.12
N ASN A 177 -6.94 1.24 -15.91
CA ASN A 177 -6.29 2.48 -16.28
C ASN A 177 -4.90 2.18 -16.87
N PHE A 178 -4.14 3.22 -17.18
CA PHE A 178 -2.76 3.09 -17.63
C PHE A 178 -1.84 2.94 -16.40
N GLU A 179 -1.34 1.74 -16.18
CA GLU A 179 -0.50 1.35 -15.04
C GLU A 179 0.98 1.67 -15.32
N TRP A 180 1.27 2.95 -15.53
CA TRP A 180 2.63 3.49 -15.61
C TRP A 180 3.53 2.73 -16.60
N SER A 181 4.66 2.18 -16.14
CA SER A 181 5.61 1.43 -16.97
C SER A 181 5.08 0.08 -17.43
N ARG A 182 4.02 -0.45 -16.81
CA ARG A 182 3.31 -1.66 -17.23
C ARG A 182 2.27 -1.38 -18.32
N GLY A 183 1.98 -0.11 -18.59
CA GLY A 183 1.01 0.29 -19.60
C GLY A 183 -0.36 -0.28 -19.30
N TYR A 184 -0.80 -1.31 -20.04
CA TYR A 184 -2.12 -1.90 -19.84
C TYR A 184 -2.08 -3.44 -19.79
N THR A 185 -0.97 -4.00 -19.30
CA THR A 185 -0.82 -5.45 -19.13
C THR A 185 -1.25 -5.93 -17.74
N GLU A 186 -1.31 -5.01 -16.78
CA GLU A 186 -1.76 -5.25 -15.41
C GLU A 186 -3.06 -4.48 -15.20
N HIS A 187 -4.11 -5.21 -14.81
CA HIS A 187 -5.45 -4.67 -14.65
C HIS A 187 -5.76 -4.62 -13.16
N PHE A 188 -6.05 -3.44 -12.61
CA PHE A 188 -6.44 -3.24 -11.20
C PHE A 188 -7.95 -2.97 -11.03
N GLY A 189 -8.65 -2.70 -12.12
CA GLY A 189 -10.01 -2.18 -12.06
C GLY A 189 -11.03 -3.17 -11.50
N LEU A 190 -11.93 -2.66 -10.67
CA LEU A 190 -13.21 -3.31 -10.41
C LEU A 190 -14.05 -3.41 -11.70
N TYR A 191 -13.83 -2.49 -12.64
CA TYR A 191 -14.42 -2.50 -13.96
C TYR A 191 -13.35 -2.68 -15.03
N GLU A 192 -13.55 -3.65 -15.91
CA GLU A 192 -12.78 -3.85 -17.12
C GLU A 192 -13.07 -2.72 -18.12
N VAL A 193 -12.04 -2.21 -18.79
CA VAL A 193 -12.19 -1.18 -19.82
C VAL A 193 -11.84 -1.75 -21.19
N ASP A 194 -12.81 -1.74 -22.11
CA ASP A 194 -12.55 -2.06 -23.51
C ASP A 194 -11.80 -0.91 -24.20
N ARG A 195 -10.48 -1.05 -24.33
CA ARG A 195 -9.63 -0.04 -24.96
C ARG A 195 -9.69 -0.04 -26.49
N ASN A 196 -10.23 -1.08 -27.11
CA ASN A 196 -10.35 -1.18 -28.56
C ASN A 196 -11.63 -0.49 -29.04
N HIS A 197 -12.66 -0.45 -28.19
CA HIS A 197 -13.89 0.26 -28.48
C HIS A 197 -13.75 1.78 -28.26
N PRO A 198 -14.21 2.65 -29.18
CA PRO A 198 -14.06 4.10 -29.07
C PRO A 198 -14.70 4.68 -27.80
N ASN A 199 -15.79 4.08 -27.33
CA ASN A 199 -16.49 4.52 -26.12
C ASN A 199 -15.80 4.14 -24.80
N ARG A 200 -14.74 3.33 -24.84
CA ARG A 200 -14.05 2.81 -23.65
C ARG A 200 -15.04 2.21 -22.66
N THR A 201 -15.83 1.26 -23.11
CA THR A 201 -16.92 0.65 -22.33
C THR A 201 -16.37 0.04 -21.04
N ARG A 202 -17.07 0.24 -19.91
CA ARG A 202 -16.73 -0.31 -18.59
C ARG A 202 -17.63 -1.50 -18.30
N THR A 203 -17.07 -2.66 -18.00
CA THR A 203 -17.81 -3.87 -17.65
C THR A 203 -17.46 -4.28 -16.21
N PRO A 204 -18.42 -4.41 -15.30
CA PRO A 204 -18.13 -4.78 -13.91
C PRO A 204 -17.56 -6.19 -13.84
N ARG A 205 -16.46 -6.36 -13.11
CA ARG A 205 -15.93 -7.67 -12.74
C ARG A 205 -16.64 -8.22 -11.51
N LYS A 206 -16.45 -9.50 -11.20
CA LYS A 206 -17.03 -10.15 -10.01
C LYS A 206 -16.69 -9.38 -8.72
N SER A 207 -15.46 -8.89 -8.59
CA SER A 207 -15.04 -8.05 -7.47
C SER A 207 -15.88 -6.77 -7.28
N ALA A 208 -16.43 -6.16 -8.34
CA ALA A 208 -17.31 -5.01 -8.23
C ALA A 208 -18.63 -5.36 -7.52
N TYR A 209 -19.21 -6.51 -7.84
CA TYR A 209 -20.42 -7.01 -7.17
C TYR A 209 -20.14 -7.32 -5.70
N VAL A 210 -19.02 -8.01 -5.41
CA VAL A 210 -18.64 -8.37 -4.04
C VAL A 210 -18.39 -7.12 -3.19
N LEU A 211 -17.66 -6.12 -3.70
CA LEU A 211 -17.43 -4.88 -2.96
C LEU A 211 -18.72 -4.07 -2.79
N LYS A 212 -19.61 -4.01 -3.80
CA LYS A 212 -20.93 -3.40 -3.65
C LYS A 212 -21.69 -4.06 -2.50
N GLU A 213 -21.71 -5.40 -2.43
CA GLU A 213 -22.40 -6.14 -1.39
C GLU A 213 -21.82 -5.86 0.00
N ILE A 214 -20.49 -5.82 0.13
CA ILE A 214 -19.82 -5.46 1.40
C ILE A 214 -20.15 -4.03 1.81
N MET A 215 -20.14 -3.07 0.88
CA MET A 215 -20.49 -1.68 1.17
C MET A 215 -21.94 -1.53 1.62
N ARG A 216 -22.86 -2.29 0.99
CA ARG A 216 -24.30 -2.28 1.28
C ARG A 216 -24.61 -2.93 2.62
N THR A 217 -24.03 -4.08 2.90
CA THR A 217 -24.34 -4.89 4.11
C THR A 217 -23.47 -4.55 5.31
N ARG A 218 -22.32 -3.89 5.09
CA ARG A 218 -21.26 -3.68 6.09
C ARG A 218 -20.73 -4.99 6.69
N PHE A 219 -20.83 -6.08 5.93
CA PHE A 219 -20.41 -7.41 6.34
C PHE A 219 -19.64 -8.11 5.22
N ILE A 220 -18.64 -8.90 5.60
CA ILE A 220 -17.84 -9.69 4.66
C ILE A 220 -18.40 -11.12 4.67
N ASP A 221 -19.35 -11.41 3.78
CA ASP A 221 -19.85 -12.77 3.61
C ASP A 221 -18.86 -13.61 2.77
N PRO A 222 -18.23 -14.64 3.35
CA PRO A 222 -17.31 -15.51 2.62
C PRO A 222 -18.01 -16.36 1.55
N ASN A 223 -19.33 -16.56 1.66
CA ASN A 223 -20.11 -17.42 0.78
C ASN A 223 -20.95 -16.65 -0.26
N TYR A 224 -20.96 -15.32 -0.20
CA TYR A 224 -21.67 -14.52 -1.19
C TYR A 224 -21.05 -14.70 -2.58
N GLU A 225 -21.91 -15.06 -3.53
CA GLU A 225 -21.55 -15.31 -4.91
C GLU A 225 -22.55 -14.58 -5.82
N PRO A 226 -22.11 -13.57 -6.59
CA PRO A 226 -23.00 -12.80 -7.45
C PRO A 226 -23.42 -13.60 -8.69
N ASP A 227 -24.67 -13.44 -9.13
CA ASP A 227 -25.10 -13.90 -10.46
C ASP A 227 -24.54 -12.95 -11.54
N MET A 228 -23.45 -13.35 -12.17
CA MET A 228 -22.76 -12.58 -13.20
C MET A 228 -23.57 -12.39 -14.49
N ASN A 229 -24.75 -13.05 -14.62
CA ASN A 229 -25.67 -12.80 -15.73
C ASN A 229 -26.60 -11.61 -15.47
N GLN A 230 -26.69 -11.13 -14.23
CA GLN A 230 -27.45 -9.93 -13.88
C GLN A 230 -26.57 -8.70 -13.97
N PRO A 231 -27.09 -7.56 -14.49
CA PRO A 231 -26.34 -6.32 -14.50
C PRO A 231 -26.14 -5.79 -13.07
N LEU A 232 -24.99 -5.16 -12.82
CA LEU A 232 -24.76 -4.38 -11.61
C LEU A 232 -25.59 -3.09 -11.67
N THR A 233 -26.71 -3.06 -10.95
CA THR A 233 -27.64 -1.92 -10.91
C THR A 233 -27.30 -0.92 -9.80
N VAL A 234 -27.88 0.28 -9.88
CA VAL A 234 -27.89 1.25 -8.78
C VAL A 234 -29.05 0.91 -7.84
N ASP A 235 -28.75 0.74 -6.56
CA ASP A 235 -29.79 0.47 -5.56
C ASP A 235 -30.59 1.74 -5.24
N HIS A 236 -31.85 1.59 -4.85
CA HIS A 236 -32.70 2.74 -4.53
C HIS A 236 -32.10 3.58 -3.39
N GLY A 237 -31.98 4.89 -3.60
CA GLY A 237 -31.44 5.85 -2.62
C GLY A 237 -29.95 6.16 -2.81
N HIS A 238 -29.34 5.64 -3.87
CA HIS A 238 -28.00 5.99 -4.35
C HIS A 238 -28.06 6.74 -5.69
#